data_AF-A0A212EJM3-F1
#
_entry.id   AF-A0A212EJM3-F1
#
_cell.length_a   1.000
_cell.length_b   1.000
_cell.length_c   1.000
_cell.angle_alpha   90.00
_cell.angle_beta   90.00
_cell.angle_gamma   90.00
#
_symmetry.space_group_name_H-M   'P 1'
#
loop_
_entity.id
_entity.type
_entity.pdbx_description
1 polymer ?
#
loop_
_entity_poly.entity_id
_entity_poly.type
_entity_poly.pdbx_seq_one_letter_code
_entity_poly.pdbx_strand_id
1 'polypeptide(L)'
;MPHECAYRTSQSESSEDTVLFCKIRTISSLDNLLQNISRTHFDDVISLHVQCSEILFFESTLAAQTQETSRKLSNLGKLKDLVIDKCKIRQIPPRAFENFKDLKSLHVTTHNSEWSAMTMDLHELAFMGLKWRIYLQPYLDQIRIP
;
A
#
# COMPACT_ATOMS: atom_id res chain seq x y z
N MET A 1 -14.71 -4.86 -10.74
CA MET A 1 -13.56 -4.06 -11.19
C MET A 1 -12.47 -5.00 -11.70
N PRO A 2 -11.87 -4.73 -12.87
CA PRO A 2 -10.67 -5.44 -13.33
C PRO A 2 -9.51 -5.15 -12.38
N HIS A 3 -8.63 -6.12 -12.21
CA HIS A 3 -7.36 -5.90 -11.54
C HIS A 3 -6.37 -5.39 -12.60
N GLU A 4 -5.95 -4.13 -12.49
CA GLU A 4 -5.07 -3.48 -13.48
C GLU A 4 -4.03 -2.61 -12.78
N CYS A 5 -2.80 -2.56 -13.29
CA CYS A 5 -1.88 -1.44 -13.02
C CYS A 5 -1.48 -0.77 -14.32
N ALA A 6 -1.26 0.53 -14.25
CA ALA A 6 -0.77 1.34 -15.34
C ALA A 6 0.29 2.32 -14.82
N TYR A 7 1.34 2.50 -15.61
CA TYR A 7 2.31 3.57 -15.37
C TYR A 7 1.69 4.92 -15.72
N ARG A 8 1.96 5.92 -14.89
CA ARG A 8 1.55 7.30 -15.06
C ARG A 8 2.75 8.20 -14.84
N THR A 9 2.86 9.23 -15.66
CA THR A 9 3.78 10.34 -15.42
C THR A 9 3.13 11.33 -14.45
N SER A 10 3.90 11.76 -13.45
CA SER A 10 3.47 12.86 -12.57
C SER A 10 3.35 14.17 -13.39
N GLN A 11 2.33 14.97 -13.13
CA GLN A 11 2.14 16.30 -13.73
C GLN A 11 3.01 17.39 -13.05
N SER A 12 3.86 17.04 -12.09
CA SER A 12 4.80 17.98 -11.47
C SER A 12 6.01 18.22 -12.39
N GLU A 13 6.26 19.48 -12.75
CA GLU A 13 7.31 19.96 -13.67
C GLU A 13 8.77 19.69 -13.23
N SER A 14 9.00 18.83 -12.24
CA SER A 14 10.33 18.40 -11.82
C SER A 14 10.30 16.90 -11.56
N SER A 15 11.23 16.20 -12.23
CA SER A 15 11.49 14.75 -12.24
C SER A 15 10.49 13.85 -12.97
N GLU A 16 11.05 13.00 -13.84
CA GLU A 16 10.44 11.81 -14.45
C GLU A 16 10.11 10.76 -13.38
N ASP A 17 9.28 11.12 -12.40
CA ASP A 17 8.89 10.21 -11.34
C ASP A 17 7.90 9.19 -11.93
N THR A 18 8.36 7.95 -12.05
CA THR A 18 7.56 6.85 -12.57
C THR A 18 6.56 6.45 -11.48
N VAL A 19 5.30 6.78 -11.70
CA VAL A 19 4.19 6.43 -10.80
C VAL A 19 3.52 5.16 -11.32
N LEU A 20 3.42 4.13 -10.49
CA LEU A 20 2.64 2.94 -10.79
C LEU A 20 1.28 3.04 -10.09
N PHE A 21 0.20 3.10 -10.87
CA PHE A 21 -1.16 3.17 -10.33
C PHE A 21 -1.87 1.83 -10.51
N CYS A 22 -2.38 1.26 -9.43
CA CYS A 22 -2.95 -0.07 -9.36
C CYS A 22 -4.38 -0.04 -8.82
N LYS A 23 -5.33 -0.58 -9.58
CA LYS A 23 -6.69 -0.84 -9.14
C LYS A 23 -6.87 -2.33 -8.90
N ILE A 24 -7.27 -2.68 -7.68
CA ILE A 24 -7.43 -4.07 -7.25
C ILE A 24 -8.71 -4.23 -6.43
N ARG A 25 -9.17 -5.47 -6.24
CA ARG A 25 -10.32 -5.73 -5.38
C ARG A 25 -9.98 -5.55 -3.90
N THR A 26 -8.86 -6.13 -3.46
CA THR A 26 -8.36 -6.07 -2.08
C THR A 26 -6.84 -5.93 -2.07
N ILE A 27 -6.26 -5.39 -0.99
CA ILE A 27 -4.80 -5.19 -0.87
C ILE A 27 -4.01 -6.50 -1.03
N SER A 28 -4.60 -7.64 -0.64
CA SER A 28 -3.99 -8.97 -0.78
C SER A 28 -3.80 -9.41 -2.24
N SER A 29 -4.46 -8.73 -3.20
CA SER A 29 -4.28 -9.00 -4.63
C SER A 29 -3.06 -8.30 -5.22
N LEU A 30 -2.45 -7.36 -4.50
CA LEU A 30 -1.34 -6.56 -4.98
C LEU A 30 -0.14 -7.44 -5.37
N ASP A 31 0.26 -8.37 -4.50
CA ASP A 31 1.42 -9.24 -4.73
C ASP A 31 1.32 -10.05 -6.04
N ASN A 32 0.13 -10.57 -6.33
CA ASN A 32 -0.11 -11.34 -7.55
C ASN A 32 -0.05 -10.46 -8.79
N LEU A 33 -0.50 -9.21 -8.66
CA LEU A 33 -0.56 -8.31 -9.80
C LEU A 33 0.81 -7.69 -10.12
N LEU A 34 1.60 -7.38 -9.09
CA LEU A 34 2.98 -6.93 -9.25
C LEU A 34 3.87 -8.00 -9.93
N GLN A 35 3.54 -9.29 -9.81
CA GLN A 35 4.26 -10.37 -10.52
C GLN A 35 4.02 -10.38 -12.04
N ASN A 36 2.87 -9.90 -12.50
CA ASN A 36 2.48 -9.95 -13.91
C ASN A 36 2.87 -8.69 -14.70
N ILE A 37 3.42 -7.68 -14.04
CA ILE A 37 3.91 -6.46 -14.69
C ILE A 37 5.36 -6.70 -15.13
N SER A 38 5.71 -6.25 -16.34
CA SER A 38 7.08 -6.41 -16.87
C SER A 38 8.11 -5.89 -15.87
N ARG A 39 9.06 -6.76 -15.49
CA ARG A 39 10.15 -6.47 -14.55
C ARG A 39 11.02 -5.28 -14.98
N THR A 40 11.04 -4.97 -16.28
CA THR A 40 11.93 -3.97 -16.88
C THR A 40 11.71 -2.53 -16.42
N HIS A 41 10.57 -2.20 -15.81
CA HIS A 41 10.26 -0.84 -15.36
C HIS A 41 9.98 -0.75 -13.85
N PHE A 42 10.14 -1.86 -13.12
CA PHE A 42 9.77 -1.93 -11.70
C PHE A 42 10.79 -1.22 -10.80
N ASP A 43 12.07 -1.30 -11.17
CA ASP A 43 13.18 -0.70 -10.42
C ASP A 43 13.16 0.84 -10.45
N ASP A 44 12.43 1.44 -11.40
CA ASP A 44 12.33 2.88 -11.56
C ASP A 44 11.06 3.47 -10.95
N VAL A 45 10.16 2.62 -10.41
CA VAL A 45 8.96 3.08 -9.73
C VAL A 45 9.34 3.81 -8.45
N ILE A 46 9.07 5.11 -8.44
CA ILE A 46 9.33 5.99 -7.29
C ILE A 46 8.07 6.13 -6.43
N SER A 47 6.88 6.04 -7.05
CA SER A 47 5.61 6.12 -6.35
C SER A 47 4.65 5.00 -6.76
N LEU A 48 4.03 4.36 -5.77
CA LEU A 48 3.05 3.28 -5.93
C LEU A 48 1.72 3.73 -5.32
N HIS A 49 0.70 3.81 -6.16
CA HIS A 49 -0.66 4.13 -5.76
C HIS A 49 -1.53 2.88 -5.90
N VAL A 50 -2.12 2.43 -4.80
CA VAL A 50 -3.01 1.28 -4.75
C VAL A 50 -4.40 1.75 -4.36
N GLN A 51 -5.38 1.45 -5.20
CA GLN A 51 -6.79 1.75 -4.98
C GLN A 51 -7.59 0.46 -4.95
N CYS A 52 -8.25 0.19 -3.82
CA CYS A 52 -9.15 -0.96 -3.70
C CYS A 52 -10.58 -0.64 -4.20
N SER A 53 -11.37 -1.68 -4.43
CA SER A 53 -12.75 -1.53 -4.89
C SER A 53 -13.70 -1.19 -3.73
N GLU A 54 -14.48 -0.12 -3.89
CA GLU A 54 -15.47 0.34 -2.90
C GLU A 54 -16.82 -0.38 -2.99
N ILE A 55 -17.06 -1.06 -4.11
CA ILE A 55 -18.35 -1.70 -4.42
C ILE A 55 -18.53 -2.99 -3.61
N LEU A 56 -17.43 -3.57 -3.18
CA LEU A 56 -17.39 -4.88 -2.59
C LEU A 56 -16.75 -4.76 -1.22
N PHE A 57 -17.55 -4.93 -0.16
CA PHE A 57 -17.15 -4.78 1.25
C PHE A 57 -16.18 -5.86 1.76
N PHE A 58 -15.21 -6.27 0.95
CA PHE A 58 -14.24 -7.29 1.29
C PHE A 58 -13.22 -6.73 2.28
N GLU A 59 -13.26 -7.25 3.50
CA GLU A 59 -12.21 -7.04 4.48
C GLU A 59 -10.88 -7.59 3.96
N SER A 60 -9.81 -6.87 4.24
CA SER A 60 -8.46 -7.27 3.86
C SER A 60 -7.47 -7.01 4.99
N THR A 61 -6.43 -7.84 5.05
CA THR A 61 -5.31 -7.69 5.98
C THR A 61 -4.06 -7.43 5.15
N LEU A 62 -3.26 -6.45 5.55
CA LEU A 62 -1.92 -6.31 5.00
C LEU A 62 -1.14 -7.55 5.44
N ALA A 63 -0.60 -8.31 4.48
CA ALA A 63 0.15 -9.50 4.82
C ALA A 63 1.42 -9.10 5.57
N ALA A 64 1.68 -9.76 6.70
CA ALA A 64 2.99 -9.66 7.35
C ALA A 64 4.01 -10.22 6.36
N GLN A 65 5.05 -9.45 6.08
CA GLN A 65 6.08 -9.86 5.12
C GLN A 65 6.83 -11.06 5.72
N THR A 66 6.59 -12.25 5.18
CA THR A 66 7.42 -13.42 5.47
C THR A 66 8.61 -13.41 4.50
N GLN A 67 9.67 -14.17 4.78
CA GLN A 67 10.89 -14.15 3.95
C GLN A 67 10.61 -14.46 2.45
N GLU A 68 9.54 -15.22 2.16
CA GLU A 68 9.13 -15.57 0.80
C GLU A 68 8.41 -14.44 0.06
N THR A 69 7.55 -13.66 0.75
CA THR A 69 6.92 -12.44 0.21
C THR A 69 7.92 -11.31 0.09
N SER A 70 8.89 -11.26 1.01
CA SER A 70 9.93 -10.21 1.04
C SER A 70 10.82 -10.23 -0.20
N ARG A 71 11.12 -11.41 -0.75
CA ARG A 71 11.89 -11.56 -1.99
C ARG A 71 11.13 -11.13 -3.25
N LYS A 72 9.79 -11.00 -3.17
CA LYS A 72 8.90 -10.70 -4.30
C LYS A 72 8.57 -9.21 -4.39
N LEU A 73 8.47 -8.52 -3.24
CA LEU A 73 8.29 -7.06 -3.14
C LEU A 73 9.60 -6.26 -3.11
N SER A 74 10.74 -6.92 -2.87
CA SER A 74 12.08 -6.31 -2.87
C SER A 74 12.51 -5.66 -4.20
N ASN A 75 11.72 -5.81 -5.27
CA ASN A 75 11.98 -5.20 -6.57
C ASN A 75 11.59 -3.71 -6.62
N LEU A 76 10.89 -3.18 -5.60
CA LEU A 76 10.57 -1.76 -5.46
C LEU A 76 11.63 -1.02 -4.63
N GLY A 77 12.90 -1.24 -4.97
CA GLY A 77 14.03 -0.74 -4.18
C GLY A 77 14.09 0.78 -4.06
N LYS A 78 13.64 1.50 -5.10
CA LYS A 78 13.64 2.97 -5.16
C LYS A 78 12.32 3.60 -4.71
N LEU A 79 11.35 2.81 -4.23
CA LEU A 79 10.03 3.32 -3.88
C LEU A 79 10.14 4.30 -2.72
N LYS A 80 9.77 5.54 -2.99
CA LYS A 80 9.73 6.64 -2.02
C LYS A 80 8.31 6.87 -1.55
N ASP A 81 7.30 6.70 -2.39
CA ASP A 81 5.93 7.05 -2.04
C ASP A 81 4.97 5.87 -2.19
N LEU A 82 4.25 5.53 -1.12
CA LEU A 82 3.22 4.50 -1.10
C LEU A 82 1.89 5.13 -0.70
N VAL A 83 0.91 5.07 -1.59
CA VAL A 83 -0.46 5.51 -1.32
C VAL A 83 -1.37 4.30 -1.38
N ILE A 84 -2.10 4.05 -0.28
CA ILE A 84 -3.13 3.01 -0.19
C ILE A 84 -4.44 3.72 0.06
N ASP A 85 -5.34 3.65 -0.92
CA ASP A 85 -6.63 4.34 -0.91
C ASP A 85 -7.78 3.35 -1.02
N LYS A 86 -8.88 3.64 -0.34
CA LYS A 86 -10.14 2.88 -0.42
C LYS A 86 -10.00 1.40 -0.10
N CYS A 87 -8.95 1.01 0.63
CA CYS A 87 -8.75 -0.37 1.07
C CYS A 87 -9.35 -0.57 2.45
N LYS A 88 -10.28 -1.53 2.56
CA LYS A 88 -10.90 -1.95 3.83
C LYS A 88 -9.89 -2.79 4.62
N ILE A 89 -9.00 -2.12 5.36
CA ILE A 89 -7.89 -2.75 6.08
C ILE A 89 -8.30 -2.98 7.53
N ARG A 90 -8.37 -4.24 7.94
CA ARG A 90 -8.72 -4.62 9.32
C ARG A 90 -7.52 -4.63 10.24
N GLN A 91 -6.35 -4.99 9.72
CA GLN A 91 -5.14 -5.09 10.52
C GLN A 91 -3.91 -4.67 9.71
N ILE A 92 -3.01 -3.94 10.38
CA ILE A 92 -1.64 -3.69 9.91
C ILE A 92 -0.68 -4.48 10.83
N PRO A 93 0.00 -5.51 10.31
CA PRO A 93 0.90 -6.37 11.09
C PRO A 93 2.22 -5.67 11.43
N PRO A 94 3.03 -6.23 12.35
CA PRO A 94 4.37 -5.74 12.60
C PRO A 94 5.22 -5.78 11.32
N ARG A 95 6.09 -4.77 11.13
CA ARG A 95 7.04 -4.69 10.01
C ARG A 95 6.39 -4.78 8.62
N ALA A 96 5.13 -4.35 8.49
CA ALA A 96 4.37 -4.42 7.25
C ALA A 96 5.06 -3.75 6.05
N PHE A 97 5.93 -2.76 6.32
CA PHE A 97 6.58 -1.93 5.30
C PHE A 97 8.12 -2.04 5.30
N GLU A 98 8.71 -3.00 6.03
CA GLU A 98 10.16 -3.12 6.24
C GLU A 98 10.97 -3.30 4.92
N ASN A 99 10.33 -3.85 3.88
CA ASN A 99 10.99 -4.07 2.58
C ASN A 99 11.13 -2.80 1.73
N PHE A 100 10.39 -1.72 2.02
CA PHE A 100 10.49 -0.45 1.32
C PHE A 100 11.59 0.42 1.97
N LYS A 101 12.84 0.05 1.70
CA LYS A 101 14.03 0.63 2.37
C LYS A 101 14.17 2.15 2.18
N ASP A 102 13.75 2.64 1.02
CA ASP A 102 13.82 4.04 0.62
C ASP A 102 12.48 4.75 0.73
N LEU A 103 11.47 4.14 1.37
CA LEU A 103 10.18 4.79 1.56
C LEU A 103 10.41 6.13 2.27
N LYS A 104 9.67 7.14 1.81
CA LYS A 104 9.66 8.56 2.19
C LYS A 104 8.26 9.20 2.16
N SER A 105 7.20 8.44 1.91
CA SER A 105 5.80 8.70 1.49
C SER A 105 4.95 7.45 1.85
N LEU A 106 3.95 7.51 2.73
CA LEU A 106 3.07 6.44 3.21
C LEU A 106 1.79 7.14 3.64
N HIS A 107 0.80 7.01 2.79
CA HIS A 107 -0.52 7.53 2.99
C HIS A 107 -1.49 6.36 2.96
N VAL A 108 -2.21 6.14 4.06
CA VAL A 108 -3.20 5.07 4.16
C VAL A 108 -4.55 5.70 4.49
N THR A 109 -5.47 5.61 3.53
CA THR A 109 -6.85 6.09 3.66
C THR A 109 -7.79 4.89 3.65
N THR A 110 -8.36 4.60 4.81
CA THR A 110 -9.28 3.48 5.01
C THR A 110 -10.70 4.02 5.20
N HIS A 111 -11.65 3.61 4.36
CA HIS A 111 -13.06 4.01 4.47
C HIS A 111 -13.84 3.01 5.37
N ASN A 112 -13.19 2.52 6.44
CA ASN A 112 -13.71 1.45 7.29
C ASN A 112 -15.04 1.83 8.00
N SER A 113 -15.33 3.12 8.22
CA SER A 113 -16.59 3.61 8.80
C SER A 113 -17.75 3.57 7.83
N GLU A 114 -17.47 3.77 6.54
CA GLU A 114 -18.49 3.80 5.50
C GLU A 114 -18.98 2.39 5.16
N TRP A 115 -18.17 1.38 5.51
CA TRP A 115 -18.29 0.00 5.06
C TRP A 115 -18.40 -0.95 6.24
N SER A 116 -19.59 -1.05 6.83
CA SER A 116 -19.90 -1.92 7.98
C SER A 116 -18.96 -1.68 9.17
N ALA A 117 -18.94 -0.43 9.68
CA ALA A 117 -18.23 0.05 10.87
C ALA A 117 -17.28 -0.98 11.51
N MET A 118 -16.01 -0.95 11.11
CA MET A 118 -14.97 -1.81 11.68
C MET A 118 -13.79 -0.96 12.18
N THR A 119 -13.16 -1.43 13.25
CA THR A 119 -11.93 -0.84 13.79
C THR A 119 -10.72 -1.48 13.12
N MET A 120 -9.73 -0.67 12.76
CA MET A 120 -8.44 -1.13 12.30
C MET A 120 -7.53 -1.40 13.50
N ASP A 121 -7.01 -2.63 13.59
CA ASP A 121 -6.01 -3.03 14.57
C ASP A 121 -4.61 -2.71 14.03
N LEU A 122 -3.91 -1.78 14.69
CA LEU A 122 -2.57 -1.36 14.32
C LEU A 122 -1.56 -1.97 15.29
N HIS A 123 -0.66 -2.82 14.80
CA HIS A 123 0.40 -3.37 15.64
C HIS A 123 1.44 -2.29 15.99
N GLU A 124 1.98 -2.30 17.22
CA GLU A 124 2.96 -1.30 17.69
C GLU A 124 4.23 -1.21 16.80
N LEU A 125 4.71 -2.36 16.30
CA LEU A 125 5.84 -2.45 15.37
C LEU A 125 5.44 -2.32 13.89
N ALA A 126 4.21 -1.92 13.55
CA ALA A 126 3.76 -1.84 12.15
C ALA A 126 4.65 -0.97 11.26
N PHE A 127 5.17 0.12 11.83
CA PHE A 127 6.03 1.08 11.16
C PHE A 127 7.51 0.91 11.49
N MET A 128 7.88 -0.19 12.17
CA MET A 128 9.28 -0.48 12.46
C MET A 128 10.07 -0.60 11.15
N GLY A 129 11.17 0.16 11.05
CA GLY A 129 12.01 0.22 9.84
C GLY A 129 11.66 1.38 8.89
N LEU A 130 10.52 2.06 9.09
CA LEU A 130 10.21 3.30 8.36
C LEU A 130 10.95 4.49 8.99
N LYS A 131 11.58 5.30 8.13
CA LYS A 131 12.45 6.41 8.56
C LYS A 131 11.74 7.78 8.67
N TRP A 132 10.45 7.92 8.37
CA TRP A 132 9.88 9.23 7.97
C TRP A 132 8.33 9.35 8.12
N ARG A 133 7.73 10.49 7.69
CA ARG A 133 6.33 11.03 7.84
C ARG A 133 5.13 10.10 7.51
N ILE A 134 4.64 9.32 8.47
CA ILE A 134 3.42 8.52 8.25
C ILE A 134 2.15 9.39 8.30
N TYR A 135 1.29 9.26 7.28
CA TYR A 135 -0.07 9.83 7.28
C TYR A 135 -1.11 8.70 7.28
N LEU A 136 -1.81 8.56 8.39
CA LEU A 136 -2.99 7.71 8.49
C LEU A 136 -4.21 8.62 8.51
N GLN A 137 -5.12 8.45 7.57
CA GLN A 137 -6.41 9.14 7.57
C GLN A 137 -7.58 8.15 7.75
N PRO A 138 -7.76 7.58 8.95
CA PRO A 138 -9.06 7.12 9.40
C PRO A 138 -9.79 8.28 10.11
N TYR A 139 -11.13 8.24 10.16
CA TYR A 139 -11.81 9.03 11.19
C TYR A 139 -11.28 8.55 12.56
N LEU A 140 -10.94 9.48 13.45
CA LEU A 140 -10.16 9.27 14.68
C LEU A 140 -10.69 8.15 15.61
N ASP A 141 -11.94 7.71 15.42
CA ASP A 141 -12.61 6.68 16.24
C ASP A 141 -12.32 5.23 15.79
N GLN A 142 -11.46 5.01 14.80
CA GLN A 142 -11.31 3.70 14.13
C GLN A 142 -9.95 3.04 14.27
N ILE A 143 -9.02 3.59 15.05
CA ILE A 143 -7.73 2.92 15.32
C ILE A 143 -7.76 2.35 16.73
N ARG A 144 -7.59 1.03 16.85
CA ARG A 144 -7.21 0.40 18.11
C ARG A 144 -5.69 0.25 18.12
N ILE A 145 -5.06 1.03 18.99
CA ILE A 145 -3.65 0.86 19.36
C ILE A 145 -3.66 0.02 20.64
N PRO A 146 -2.91 -1.10 20.71
CA PRO A 146 -2.78 -1.87 21.94
C PRO A 146 -2.16 -1.08 23.08
#